data_AF-A0A5S9M4N8-F1
#
_entry.id   AF-A0A5S9M4N8-F1
#
_cell.length_a   1.000
_cell.length_b   1.000
_cell.length_c   1.000
_cell.angle_alpha   90.00
_cell.angle_beta   90.00
_cell.angle_gamma   90.00
#
_symmetry.space_group_name_H-M   'P 1'
#
loop_
_entity.id
_entity.type
_entity.pdbx_description
1 polymer ?
#
loop_
_entity_poly.entity_id
_entity_poly.type
_entity_poly.pdbx_seq_one_letter_code
_entity_poly.pdbx_strand_id
1 'polypeptide(L)' 'MGNKDDYVDKGDELLKKVTLGRTDLQVNPIGLGTNAVGGHNLFPNLSEDAGRELVETALDQGVNFLDSAFLFMGWAVQRN' A
#
# COMPACT_ATOMS: atom_id res chain seq x y z
N MET A 1 -30.39 -12.09 0.31
CA MET A 1 -29.50 -10.91 0.26
C MET A 1 -29.17 -10.57 1.70
N GLY A 2 -27.90 -10.61 2.10
CA GLY A 2 -27.47 -10.43 3.50
C GLY A 2 -27.80 -9.03 4.03
N ASN A 3 -27.99 -8.91 5.34
CA ASN A 3 -28.32 -7.62 5.97
C ASN A 3 -27.09 -6.70 5.93
N LYS A 4 -27.30 -5.38 5.76
CA LYS A 4 -26.19 -4.41 5.68
C LYS A 4 -25.36 -4.38 6.97
N ASP A 5 -26.00 -4.63 8.10
CA ASP A 5 -25.34 -4.66 9.40
C ASP A 5 -24.35 -5.83 9.54
N ASP A 6 -24.60 -6.94 8.82
CA ASP A 6 -23.68 -8.10 8.76
C ASP A 6 -22.34 -7.76 8.07
N TYR A 7 -22.31 -6.71 7.24
CA TYR A 7 -21.09 -6.24 6.57
C TYR A 7 -20.28 -5.27 7.44
N VAL A 8 -20.93 -4.54 8.35
CA VAL A 8 -20.27 -3.60 9.26
C VAL A 8 -19.50 -4.38 10.34
N ASP A 9 -20.12 -5.41 10.91
CA ASP A 9 -19.51 -6.27 11.94
C ASP A 9 -18.28 -7.04 11.40
N LYS A 10 -18.36 -7.54 10.16
CA LYS A 10 -17.20 -8.11 9.46
C LYS A 10 -16.13 -7.08 9.12
N GLY A 11 -16.50 -5.82 8.88
CA GLY A 11 -15.56 -4.74 8.61
C GLY A 11 -14.60 -4.54 9.77
N ASP A 12 -15.11 -4.53 11.00
CA ASP A 12 -14.29 -4.39 12.21
C ASP A 12 -13.43 -5.63 12.50
N GLU A 13 -13.93 -6.84 12.20
CA GLU A 13 -13.11 -8.07 12.23
C GLU A 13 -11.99 -8.06 11.18
N LEU A 14 -12.28 -7.55 9.97
CA LEU A 14 -11.32 -7.38 8.88
C LEU A 14 -10.35 -6.22 9.12
N LEU A 15 -10.53 -5.39 10.16
CA LEU A 15 -9.58 -4.33 10.54
C LEU A 15 -8.62 -4.78 11.64
N LYS A 16 -8.81 -5.97 12.23
CA LYS A 16 -7.83 -6.53 13.16
C LYS A 16 -6.50 -6.77 12.46
N LYS A 17 -5.43 -6.27 13.07
CA LYS A 17 -4.07 -6.54 12.62
C LYS A 17 -3.78 -8.04 12.68
N VAL A 18 -3.01 -8.51 11.71
CA VAL A 18 -2.60 -9.91 11.56
C VAL A 18 -1.10 -10.05 11.73
N THR A 19 -0.67 -11.16 12.31
CA THR A 19 0.75 -11.50 12.40
C THR A 19 1.27 -11.92 11.04
N LEU A 20 2.35 -11.28 10.57
CA LEU A 20 2.95 -11.62 9.29
C LEU A 20 3.79 -12.89 9.41
N GLY A 21 3.16 -14.03 9.13
CA GLY A 21 3.82 -15.34 9.09
C GLY A 21 4.44 -15.73 10.44
N ARG A 22 5.74 -15.99 10.45
CA ARG A 22 6.52 -16.35 11.66
C ARG A 22 7.29 -15.18 12.26
N THR A 23 6.98 -13.96 11.84
CA THR A 23 7.61 -12.74 12.38
C THR A 23 6.78 -12.22 13.55
N ASP A 24 7.35 -11.29 14.31
CA ASP A 24 6.63 -10.58 15.37
C ASP A 24 5.89 -9.32 14.84
N LEU A 25 5.78 -9.17 13.51
CA LEU A 25 5.16 -8.00 12.90
C LEU A 25 3.63 -8.13 12.88
N GLN A 26 2.95 -7.09 13.37
CA GLN A 26 1.50 -6.93 13.30
C GLN A 26 1.13 -5.93 12.22
N VAL A 27 0.53 -6.40 11.13
CA VAL A 27 0.19 -5.58 9.96
C VAL A 27 -1.31 -5.45 9.80
N ASN A 28 -1.77 -4.33 9.24
CA ASN A 28 -3.12 -4.25 8.70
C ASN A 28 -3.28 -5.34 7.63
N PRO A 29 -4.46 -5.97 7.50
CA PRO A 29 -4.68 -7.02 6.51
C PRO A 29 -4.72 -6.49 5.07
N ILE A 30 -4.70 -5.16 4.89
CA ILE A 30 -4.48 -4.48 3.62
C ILE A 30 -3.18 -3.67 3.73
N GLY A 31 -2.25 -3.91 2.79
CA GLY A 31 -1.02 -3.13 2.60
C GLY A 31 -1.06 -2.31 1.30
N LEU A 32 -0.15 -1.35 1.18
CA LEU A 32 0.00 -0.52 -0.02
C LEU A 32 1.14 -1.06 -0.91
N GLY A 33 0.82 -1.48 -2.13
CA GLY A 33 1.82 -1.77 -3.15
C GLY A 33 2.31 -0.49 -3.83
N THR A 34 3.64 -0.33 -3.96
CA THR A 34 4.25 0.92 -4.45
C THR A 34 4.67 0.87 -5.93
N ASN A 35 4.10 -0.02 -6.74
CA ASN A 35 4.51 -0.19 -8.16
C ASN A 35 4.32 1.09 -9.00
N ALA A 36 3.28 1.87 -8.69
CA ALA A 36 2.97 3.12 -9.37
C ALA A 36 3.52 4.37 -8.63
N VAL A 37 4.30 4.16 -7.57
CA VAL A 37 4.99 5.25 -6.84
C VAL A 37 6.42 5.28 -7.36
N GLY A 38 6.82 6.34 -8.08
CA GLY A 38 8.17 6.46 -8.65
C GLY A 38 8.47 5.53 -9.84
N GLY A 39 7.48 4.78 -10.32
CA GLY A 39 7.58 3.82 -11.42
C GLY A 39 7.56 4.46 -12.81
N HIS A 40 8.17 5.63 -13.01
CA HIS A 40 8.16 6.36 -14.29
C HIS A 40 8.70 5.54 -15.47
N ASN A 41 9.49 4.50 -15.18
CA ASN A 41 10.01 3.54 -16.15
C ASN A 41 8.97 2.50 -16.62
N LEU A 42 7.90 2.29 -15.86
CA LEU A 42 6.86 1.28 -16.11
C LEU A 42 5.53 1.91 -16.51
N PHE A 43 5.24 3.12 -16.04
CA PHE A 43 4.00 3.83 -16.31
C PHE A 43 4.28 5.26 -16.79
N PRO A 44 3.90 5.61 -18.04
CA PRO A 44 4.06 6.97 -18.54
C PRO A 44 3.14 7.93 -17.78
N ASN A 45 3.61 9.17 -17.58
CA ASN A 45 2.86 10.28 -16.94
C ASN A 45 2.52 10.09 -15.46
N LEU A 46 3.28 9.27 -14.72
CA LEU A 46 3.21 9.32 -13.27
C LEU A 46 3.70 10.68 -12.76
N SER A 47 3.01 11.21 -11.74
CA SER A 47 3.40 12.41 -11.02
C SER A 47 4.10 12.01 -9.73
N GLU A 48 5.29 12.58 -9.47
CA GLU A 48 6.01 12.36 -8.22
C GLU A 48 5.20 12.87 -7.02
N ASP A 49 4.59 14.04 -7.15
CA ASP A 49 3.76 14.65 -6.11
C ASP A 49 2.54 13.76 -5.79
N ALA A 50 1.89 13.20 -6.81
CA ALA A 50 0.76 12.30 -6.60
C ALA A 50 1.18 10.97 -5.95
N GLY A 51 2.36 10.45 -6.31
CA GLY A 51 2.91 9.24 -5.68
C GLY A 51 3.24 9.48 -4.21
N ARG A 52 3.81 10.65 -3.89
CA ARG A 52 4.07 11.08 -2.52
C ARG A 52 2.77 11.24 -1.73
N GLU A 53 1.81 11.98 -2.27
CA GLU A 53 0.51 12.22 -1.64
C GLU A 53 -0.23 10.91 -1.36
N LEU A 54 -0.14 9.94 -2.27
CA LEU A 54 -0.72 8.60 -2.09
C LEU A 54 -0.11 7.88 -0.86
N VAL A 55 1.22 7.91 -0.72
CA VAL A 55 1.89 7.28 0.43
C VAL A 55 1.54 8.01 1.72
N GLU A 56 1.60 9.34 1.72
CA GLU A 56 1.23 10.17 2.89
C GLU A 56 -0.21 9.89 3.32
N THR A 57 -1.16 9.89 2.37
CA THR A 57 -2.57 9.58 2.63
C THR A 57 -2.74 8.17 3.20
N ALA A 58 -2.04 7.17 2.65
CA ALA A 58 -2.15 5.80 3.16
C ALA A 58 -1.68 5.68 4.62
N LEU A 59 -0.58 6.35 4.96
CA LEU A 59 -0.08 6.40 6.34
C LEU A 59 -1.07 7.12 7.27
N ASP A 60 -1.65 8.24 6.83
CA ASP A 60 -2.67 8.98 7.58
C ASP A 60 -3.95 8.18 7.79
N GLN A 61 -4.31 7.29 6.85
CA GLN A 61 -5.41 6.33 6.99
C GLN A 61 -5.04 5.09 7.81
N GLY A 62 -3.82 5.01 8.35
CA GLY A 62 -3.39 3.95 9.26
C GLY A 62 -2.86 2.69 8.58
N VAL A 63 -2.51 2.75 7.28
CA VAL A 63 -1.75 1.67 6.63
C VAL A 63 -0.37 1.56 7.29
N ASN A 64 0.05 0.34 7.60
CA ASN A 64 1.34 0.11 8.27
C ASN A 64 2.24 -0.93 7.57
N PHE A 65 1.89 -1.33 6.35
CA PHE A 65 2.67 -2.26 5.55
C PHE A 65 2.74 -1.78 4.10
N LEU A 66 3.97 -1.56 3.63
CA LEU A 66 4.27 -1.10 2.27
C LEU A 66 5.02 -2.21 1.53
N ASP A 67 4.53 -2.62 0.37
CA ASP A 67 5.19 -3.57 -0.53
C ASP A 67 5.92 -2.80 -1.63
N SER A 68 7.23 -2.99 -1.71
CA SER A 68 8.08 -2.32 -2.68
C SER A 68 9.17 -3.26 -3.18
N ALA A 69 9.71 -2.95 -4.35
CA ALA A 69 10.84 -3.65 -4.92
C ALA A 69 11.74 -2.66 -5.61
N PHE A 70 13.02 -3.02 -5.70
CA PHE A 70 14.02 -2.21 -6.34
C PHE A 70 13.73 -1.91 -7.83
N LEU A 71 12.96 -2.76 -8.51
CA LEU A 71 12.52 -2.56 -9.89
C LEU A 71 11.37 -1.54 -10.02
N PHE A 72 10.63 -1.26 -8.93
CA PHE A 72 9.48 -0.37 -8.92
C PHE A 72 9.85 1.10 -8.72
N MET A 73 11.03 1.36 -8.14
CA MET A 73 11.70 2.65 -8.24
C MET A 73 12.39 2.70 -9.60
N GLY A 74 11.97 3.59 -10.49
CA GLY A 74 12.57 3.71 -11.80
C GLY A 74 14.10 3.85 -11.73
N TRP A 75 14.84 2.81 -12.13
CA TRP A 75 16.28 2.81 -12.43
C TRP A 75 16.75 3.85 -13.48
N ALA A 76 15.95 4.86 -13.81
CA ALA A 76 16.35 5.98 -14.66
C ALA A 76 16.84 7.15 -13.79
N VAL A 77 17.90 6.89 -13.02
CA VAL A 77 19.00 7.86 -13.03
C VAL A 77 19.86 7.41 -14.20
N GLN A 78 19.94 8.26 -15.24
CA GLN A 78 20.91 8.14 -16.32
C GLN A 78 22.24 7.61 -15.74
N ARG A 79 22.65 6.41 -16.17
CA ARG A 79 24.07 6.08 -16.11
C ARG A 79 24.77 7.12 -16.99
N ASN A 80 25.50 8.01 -16.35
CA ASN A 80 26.59 8.76 -16.97
C ASN A 80 27.79 7.83 -17.10
#